data_AF-A0A522F7G1-F1
#
_entry.id   AF-A0A522F7G1-F1
#
_cell.length_a   1.000
_cell.length_b   1.000
_cell.length_c   1.000
_cell.angle_alpha   90.00
_cell.angle_beta   90.00
_cell.angle_gamma   90.00
#
_symmetry.space_group_name_H-M   'P 1'
#
loop_
_entity.id
_entity.type
_entity.pdbx_description
1 polymer ?
#
loop_
_entity_poly.entity_id
_entity_poly.type
_entity_poly.pdbx_seq_one_letter_code
_entity_poly.pdbx_strand_id
1 'polypeptide(L)'
;MANSTKESQEINSDTENTTPTKTKQGSLSHINHYIISGLSFIIAITAIFIAFYTVQLHKNLNQKMLAGDGNLAGQLEQLKKIQFKTQVQVENKNGDLSQLHKELQIKMDELQTQLQKASSQQLYQTQDWLLLKARYYLELAEVNNFWSSDFKSSVALLQNADNSLKELNDPPILAIRQAIAKEISEIKSIPQIDTTGILSQLNALQTSVTKLKIATSIAITPSKTADDETSSWRARMKESAHLFSQLVVVRRDNEEIKPLLSPLYQSLLHETIIINLQEAQWAV
;
A
#
# COMPACT_ATOMS: atom_id res chain seq x y z
N MET A 1 37.04 8.13 65.31
CA MET A 1 37.72 6.86 64.96
C MET A 1 38.97 7.28 64.19
N ALA A 2 40.08 7.51 64.89
CA ALA A 2 41.19 6.57 65.12
C ALA A 2 41.92 6.25 63.78
N ASN A 3 43.06 6.85 63.43
CA ASN A 3 44.40 6.95 64.04
C ASN A 3 45.37 5.87 63.53
N SER A 4 46.66 6.26 63.49
CA SER A 4 47.92 5.49 63.38
C SER A 4 48.61 5.58 62.00
N THR A 5 49.91 5.90 61.90
CA THR A 5 50.98 5.83 62.91
C THR A 5 52.26 6.54 62.44
N LYS A 6 52.95 7.18 63.40
CA LYS A 6 54.42 7.22 63.70
C LYS A 6 55.38 7.74 62.60
N GLU A 7 56.44 8.49 62.93
CA GLU A 7 57.44 8.16 63.98
C GLU A 7 58.31 9.37 64.41
N SER A 8 58.53 9.44 65.73
CA SER A 8 59.66 9.89 66.59
C SER A 8 60.54 11.09 66.19
N GLN A 9 60.58 12.19 66.96
CA GLN A 9 61.21 12.41 68.30
C GLN A 9 62.74 12.54 68.30
N GLU A 10 63.23 13.71 68.73
CA GLU A 10 64.32 13.80 69.72
C GLU A 10 64.17 15.10 70.52
N ILE A 11 64.46 15.01 71.83
CA ILE A 11 64.25 15.98 72.90
C ILE A 11 65.62 16.31 73.50
N ASN A 12 65.93 17.58 73.76
CA ASN A 12 66.64 18.06 74.97
C ASN A 12 66.58 19.60 75.02
N SER A 13 65.92 20.23 76.01
CA SER A 13 66.45 20.61 77.34
C SER A 13 67.60 21.61 77.24
N ASP A 14 67.43 22.87 77.61
CA ASP A 14 67.45 23.31 79.01
C ASP A 14 67.19 24.82 79.17
N THR A 15 66.83 25.15 80.40
CA THR A 15 66.34 26.42 80.94
C THR A 15 67.50 27.35 81.35
N GLU A 16 67.15 28.59 81.73
CA GLU A 16 67.89 29.57 82.55
C GLU A 16 68.67 30.69 81.83
N ASN A 17 68.78 31.92 82.33
CA ASN A 17 68.05 32.77 83.30
C ASN A 17 68.77 34.16 83.26
N THR A 18 68.12 35.20 83.79
CA THR A 18 68.72 36.43 84.38
C THR A 18 69.52 37.45 83.55
N THR A 19 68.93 38.65 83.39
CA THR A 19 69.59 39.97 83.63
C THR A 19 70.11 40.01 85.09
N PRO A 20 71.20 40.71 85.50
CA PRO A 20 71.25 42.19 85.44
C PRO A 20 72.65 42.91 85.50
N THR A 21 72.67 44.17 85.04
CA THR A 21 73.30 45.41 85.57
C THR A 21 74.78 45.52 86.03
N LYS A 22 75.25 46.79 85.95
CA LYS A 22 76.29 47.52 86.74
C LYS A 22 77.73 47.41 86.20
N THR A 23 78.62 48.41 86.21
CA THR A 23 78.73 49.77 86.76
C THR A 23 80.02 50.39 86.18
N LYS A 24 80.12 51.71 85.97
CA LYS A 24 81.26 52.48 86.50
C LYS A 24 81.04 54.00 86.55
N GLN A 25 81.14 54.50 87.77
CA GLN A 25 81.29 55.89 88.21
C GLN A 25 82.74 56.36 88.09
N GLY A 26 82.89 57.69 88.02
CA GLY A 26 84.12 58.47 88.26
C GLY A 26 84.34 59.43 87.08
N SER A 27 84.59 60.72 87.23
CA SER A 27 84.83 61.62 88.36
C SER A 27 84.61 63.05 87.85
N LEU A 28 84.31 63.99 88.75
CA LEU A 28 84.11 65.41 88.47
C LEU A 28 85.29 66.08 87.75
N SER A 29 85.00 66.87 86.72
CA SER A 29 85.75 68.07 86.34
C SER A 29 84.86 69.03 85.54
N HIS A 30 84.68 70.26 86.04
CA HIS A 30 83.92 71.34 85.40
C HIS A 30 84.44 71.67 83.99
N ILE A 31 83.69 71.35 82.92
CA ILE A 31 83.98 71.80 81.55
C ILE A 31 82.66 72.08 80.78
N ASN A 32 82.50 73.35 80.36
CA ASN A 32 81.58 73.97 79.37
C ASN A 32 80.30 73.25 78.88
N HIS A 33 79.13 73.76 79.26
CA HIS A 33 77.78 73.27 78.93
C HIS A 33 77.22 73.67 77.53
N TYR A 34 78.05 74.18 76.60
CA TYR A 34 77.58 74.69 75.29
C TYR A 34 77.82 73.75 74.10
N ILE A 35 78.49 72.61 74.29
CA ILE A 35 78.83 71.69 73.19
C ILE A 35 77.80 70.55 73.04
N ILE A 36 77.00 70.30 74.09
CA ILE A 36 75.98 69.23 74.11
C ILE A 36 74.67 69.68 73.44
N SER A 37 74.36 70.99 73.44
CA SER A 37 73.16 71.53 72.78
C SER A 37 73.29 71.63 71.25
N GLY A 38 74.48 71.90 70.73
CA GLY A 38 74.73 72.00 69.29
C GLY A 38 74.62 70.64 68.56
N LEU A 39 75.09 69.56 69.18
CA LEU A 39 75.05 68.22 68.58
C LEU A 39 73.63 67.63 68.52
N SER A 40 72.79 67.92 69.51
CA SER A 40 71.38 67.51 69.51
C SER A 40 70.57 68.14 68.38
N PHE A 41 70.91 69.37 67.98
CA PHE A 41 70.17 70.08 66.93
C PHE A 41 70.45 69.48 65.54
N ILE A 42 71.68 69.06 65.28
CA ILE A 42 72.08 68.43 64.02
C ILE A 42 71.45 67.03 63.88
N ILE A 43 71.42 66.25 64.97
CA ILE A 43 70.78 64.93 64.99
C ILE A 43 69.27 65.06 64.75
N ALA A 44 68.61 66.08 65.32
CA ALA A 44 67.19 66.31 65.09
C ALA A 44 66.87 66.65 63.62
N ILE A 45 67.69 67.47 62.96
CA ILE A 45 67.48 67.86 61.56
C ILE A 45 67.65 66.66 60.62
N THR A 46 68.67 65.83 60.84
CA THR A 46 68.90 64.62 60.04
C THR A 46 67.76 63.61 60.20
N ALA A 47 67.22 63.45 61.42
CA ALA A 47 66.07 62.60 61.67
C ALA A 47 64.81 63.11 60.96
N ILE A 48 64.57 64.41 60.91
CA ILE A 48 63.43 65.02 60.20
C ILE A 48 63.56 64.81 58.69
N PHE A 49 64.76 64.95 58.14
CA PHE A 49 65.00 64.74 56.71
C PHE A 49 64.79 63.27 56.29
N ILE A 50 65.25 62.32 57.10
CA ILE A 50 65.01 60.88 56.90
C ILE A 50 63.53 60.55 57.07
N ALA A 51 62.85 61.11 58.07
CA ALA A 51 61.42 60.93 58.27
C ALA A 51 60.60 61.47 57.08
N PHE A 52 60.96 62.64 56.55
CA PHE A 52 60.31 63.21 55.38
C PHE A 52 60.55 62.37 54.12
N TYR A 53 61.78 61.91 53.91
CA TYR A 53 62.16 61.09 52.77
C TYR A 53 61.46 59.71 52.78
N THR A 54 61.37 59.08 53.96
CA THR A 54 60.69 57.79 54.13
C THR A 54 59.19 57.89 53.93
N VAL A 55 58.54 58.96 54.39
CA VAL A 55 57.11 59.23 54.13
C VAL A 55 56.83 59.44 52.65
N GLN A 56 57.71 60.15 51.93
CA GLN A 56 57.53 60.41 50.50
C GLN A 56 57.63 59.13 49.66
N LEU A 57 58.56 58.24 50.02
CA LEU A 57 58.71 56.93 49.35
C LEU A 57 57.49 56.03 49.60
N HIS A 58 56.94 56.05 50.82
CA HIS A 58 55.80 55.23 51.20
C HIS A 58 54.51 55.63 50.46
N LYS A 59 54.32 56.92 50.15
CA LYS A 59 53.17 57.41 49.37
C LYS A 59 53.14 56.86 47.94
N ASN A 60 54.29 56.82 47.27
CA ASN A 60 54.38 56.33 45.88
C ASN A 60 54.17 54.81 45.79
N LEU A 61 54.62 54.06 46.80
CA LEU A 61 54.40 52.61 46.90
C LEU A 61 52.93 52.28 47.19
N ASN A 62 52.30 53.01 48.12
CA ASN A 62 50.88 52.82 48.43
C ASN A 62 49.98 53.17 47.24
N GLN A 63 50.31 54.20 46.46
CA GLN A 63 49.56 54.49 45.22
C GLN A 63 49.68 53.39 44.17
N LYS A 64 50.83 52.73 44.03
CA LYS A 64 51.00 51.59 43.12
C LYS A 64 50.24 50.35 43.57
N MET A 65 50.13 50.11 44.88
CA MET A 65 49.30 49.03 45.42
C MET A 65 47.80 49.33 45.27
N LEU A 66 47.36 50.55 45.57
CA LEU A 66 45.96 50.99 45.38
C LEU A 66 45.55 50.95 43.90
N ALA A 67 46.45 51.30 42.98
CA ALA A 67 46.21 51.20 41.53
C ALA A 67 46.24 49.74 41.03
N GLY A 68 47.10 48.89 41.60
CA GLY A 68 47.13 47.46 41.35
C GLY A 68 45.87 46.74 41.81
N ASP A 69 45.39 47.05 43.01
CA ASP A 69 44.14 46.54 43.59
C ASP A 69 42.92 47.04 42.81
N GLY A 70 42.92 48.30 42.36
CA GLY A 70 41.86 48.86 41.52
C GLY A 70 41.78 48.20 40.13
N ASN A 71 42.92 47.87 39.53
CA ASN A 71 42.96 47.16 38.24
C ASN A 71 42.50 45.70 38.39
N LEU A 72 42.91 45.03 39.47
CA LEU A 72 42.50 43.66 39.77
C LEU A 72 41.00 43.59 40.08
N ALA A 73 40.46 44.52 40.88
CA ALA A 73 39.04 44.64 41.15
C ALA A 73 38.23 44.91 39.88
N GLY A 74 38.72 45.77 38.99
CA GLY A 74 38.10 46.04 37.69
C GLY A 74 38.07 44.82 36.76
N GLN A 75 39.15 44.05 36.71
CA GLN A 75 39.19 42.79 35.94
C GLN A 75 38.23 41.74 36.53
N LEU A 76 38.15 41.63 37.85
CA LEU A 76 37.28 40.68 38.55
C LEU A 76 35.79 41.04 38.31
N GLU A 77 35.46 42.32 38.28
CA GLU A 77 34.11 42.80 37.96
C GLU A 77 33.74 42.58 36.48
N GLN A 78 34.70 42.76 35.55
CA GLN A 78 34.51 42.41 34.15
C GLN A 78 34.29 40.90 33.96
N LEU A 79 35.10 40.06 34.61
CA LEU A 79 34.95 38.60 34.61
C LEU A 79 33.58 38.18 35.15
N LYS A 80 33.11 38.78 36.25
CA LYS A 80 31.78 38.51 36.81
C LYS A 80 30.66 38.92 35.85
N LYS A 81 30.80 40.05 35.14
CA LYS A 81 29.86 40.47 34.09
C LYS A 81 29.82 39.52 32.90
N ILE A 82 30.99 39.03 32.47
CA ILE A 82 31.10 38.05 31.38
C ILE A 82 30.48 36.72 31.81
N GLN A 83 30.78 36.25 33.03
CA GLN A 83 30.18 35.04 33.59
C GLN A 83 28.65 35.14 33.65
N PHE A 84 28.11 36.25 34.15
CA PHE A 84 26.66 36.46 34.20
C PHE A 84 26.04 36.50 32.80
N LYS A 85 26.65 37.21 31.83
CA LYS A 85 26.19 37.20 30.44
C LYS A 85 26.22 35.82 29.80
N THR A 86 27.28 35.05 30.02
CA THR A 86 27.41 33.69 29.50
C THR A 86 26.37 32.76 30.14
N GLN A 87 26.13 32.88 31.44
CA GLN A 87 25.15 32.07 32.15
C GLN A 87 23.73 32.34 31.64
N VAL A 88 23.35 33.61 31.46
CA VAL A 88 22.05 33.99 30.87
C VAL A 88 21.93 33.51 29.42
N GLN A 89 23.00 33.58 28.61
CA GLN A 89 22.96 33.07 27.23
C GLN A 89 22.79 31.54 27.17
N VAL A 90 23.42 30.79 28.09
CA VAL A 90 23.28 29.33 28.16
C VAL A 90 21.88 28.95 28.62
N GLU A 91 21.33 29.64 29.62
CA GLU A 91 19.95 29.44 30.11
C GLU A 91 18.93 29.68 28.99
N ASN A 92 19.07 30.80 28.25
CA ASN A 92 18.20 31.13 27.12
C ASN A 92 18.30 30.09 26.01
N LYS A 93 19.52 29.69 25.62
CA LYS A 93 19.72 28.66 24.59
C LYS A 93 19.15 27.30 25.01
N ASN A 94 19.28 26.91 26.27
CA ASN A 94 18.67 25.68 26.77
C ASN A 94 17.14 25.77 26.79
N GLY A 95 16.59 26.95 27.12
CA GLY A 95 15.16 27.24 27.02
C GLY A 95 14.65 27.09 25.59
N ASP A 96 15.31 27.73 24.63
CA ASP A 96 14.99 27.66 23.19
C ASP A 96 15.08 26.22 22.67
N LEU A 97 16.11 25.47 23.08
CA LEU A 97 16.32 24.08 22.66
C LEU A 97 15.26 23.15 23.26
N SER A 98 14.83 23.38 24.51
CA SER A 98 13.73 22.65 25.12
C SER A 98 12.38 22.97 24.46
N GLN A 99 12.14 24.23 24.10
CA GLN A 99 10.95 24.63 23.35
C GLN A 99 10.93 24.00 21.96
N LEU A 100 12.06 24.04 21.23
CA LEU A 100 12.20 23.40 19.93
C LEU A 100 11.99 21.89 20.02
N HIS A 101 12.52 21.24 21.05
CA HIS A 101 12.31 19.81 21.28
C HIS A 101 10.83 19.47 21.53
N LYS A 102 10.14 20.28 22.33
CA LYS A 102 8.68 20.13 22.55
C LYS A 102 7.89 20.33 21.26
N GLU A 103 8.24 21.35 20.47
CA GLU A 103 7.57 21.60 19.18
C GLU A 103 7.78 20.44 18.20
N LEU A 104 9.01 19.91 18.12
CA LEU A 104 9.32 18.71 17.34
C LEU A 104 8.52 17.50 17.82
N GLN A 105 8.41 17.29 19.12
CA GLN A 105 7.66 16.18 19.69
C GLN A 105 6.16 16.28 19.39
N ILE A 106 5.58 17.48 19.52
CA ILE A 106 4.18 17.75 19.15
C ILE A 106 3.95 17.48 17.66
N LYS A 107 4.85 17.96 16.78
CA LYS A 107 4.75 17.68 15.34
C LYS A 107 4.87 16.19 15.01
N MET A 108 5.72 15.45 15.72
CA MET A 108 5.83 14.00 15.52
C MET A 108 4.57 13.25 15.94
N ASP A 109 3.99 13.59 17.10
CA ASP A 109 2.70 13.03 17.53
C ASP A 109 1.57 13.39 16.56
N GLU A 110 1.54 14.63 16.08
CA GLU A 110 0.57 15.06 15.08
C GLU A 110 0.70 14.27 13.77
N LEU A 111 1.92 14.10 13.25
CA LEU A 111 2.17 13.29 12.06
C LEU A 111 1.80 11.82 12.28
N GLN A 112 2.11 11.24 13.43
CA GLN A 112 1.77 9.86 13.74
C GLN A 112 0.25 9.64 13.80
N THR A 113 -0.48 10.57 14.43
CA THR A 113 -1.95 10.52 14.47
C THR A 113 -2.59 10.75 13.10
N GLN A 114 -2.04 11.66 12.27
CA GLN A 114 -2.49 11.85 10.89
C GLN A 114 -2.27 10.60 10.04
N LEU A 115 -1.10 9.97 10.15
CA LEU A 115 -0.75 8.76 9.39
C LEU A 115 -1.62 7.57 9.79
N GLN A 116 -1.91 7.41 11.08
CA GLN A 116 -2.81 6.37 11.57
C GLN A 116 -4.26 6.59 11.12
N LYS A 117 -4.74 7.84 11.10
CA LYS A 117 -6.06 8.18 10.54
C LYS A 117 -6.13 7.90 9.04
N ALA A 118 -5.14 8.33 8.28
CA ALA A 118 -5.07 8.11 6.83
C ALA A 118 -5.02 6.61 6.48
N SER A 119 -4.17 5.84 7.18
CA SER A 119 -4.08 4.39 7.00
C SER A 119 -5.41 3.69 7.31
N SER A 120 -6.07 4.06 8.41
CA SER A 120 -7.37 3.51 8.78
C SER A 120 -8.44 3.85 7.73
N GLN A 121 -8.52 5.12 7.31
CA GLN A 121 -9.46 5.57 6.27
C GLN A 121 -9.25 4.84 4.94
N GLN A 122 -8.00 4.64 4.52
CA GLN A 122 -7.68 3.90 3.31
C GLN A 122 -8.11 2.43 3.40
N LEU A 123 -7.93 1.79 4.57
CA LEU A 123 -8.40 0.42 4.80
C LEU A 123 -9.92 0.32 4.71
N TYR A 124 -10.66 1.26 5.33
CA TYR A 124 -12.13 1.29 5.24
C TYR A 124 -12.60 1.53 3.81
N GLN A 125 -12.02 2.52 3.11
CA GLN A 125 -12.36 2.77 1.70
C GLN A 125 -12.09 1.57 0.80
N THR A 126 -10.99 0.85 1.03
CA THR A 126 -10.67 -0.36 0.24
C THR A 126 -11.68 -1.48 0.50
N GLN A 127 -12.08 -1.69 1.76
CA GLN A 127 -13.10 -2.68 2.10
C GLN A 127 -14.47 -2.31 1.54
N ASP A 128 -14.87 -1.04 1.63
CA ASP A 128 -16.14 -0.53 1.09
C ASP A 128 -16.20 -0.67 -0.44
N TRP A 129 -15.09 -0.38 -1.14
CA TRP A 129 -14.99 -0.56 -2.59
C TRP A 129 -15.19 -2.03 -3.00
N LEU A 130 -14.55 -2.96 -2.29
CA LEU A 130 -14.65 -4.39 -2.58
C LEU A 130 -16.07 -4.91 -2.33
N LEU A 131 -16.74 -4.43 -1.28
CA LEU A 131 -18.14 -4.73 -1.03
C LEU A 131 -19.05 -4.20 -2.15
N LEU A 132 -18.83 -2.96 -2.60
CA LEU A 132 -19.59 -2.37 -3.69
C LEU A 132 -19.36 -3.10 -5.02
N LYS A 133 -18.12 -3.52 -5.30
CA LYS A 133 -17.79 -4.34 -6.46
C LYS A 133 -18.51 -5.70 -6.41
N ALA A 134 -18.49 -6.37 -5.26
CA ALA A 134 -19.20 -7.64 -5.09
C ALA A 134 -20.70 -7.46 -5.35
N ARG A 135 -21.31 -6.42 -4.79
CA ARG A 135 -22.72 -6.07 -5.04
C ARG A 135 -22.99 -5.83 -6.52
N TYR A 136 -22.14 -5.06 -7.20
CA TYR A 136 -22.28 -4.80 -8.63
C TYR A 136 -22.25 -6.09 -9.46
N TYR A 137 -21.34 -7.03 -9.13
CA TYR A 137 -21.32 -8.33 -9.81
C TYR A 137 -22.56 -9.18 -9.54
N LEU A 138 -23.14 -9.10 -8.33
CA LEU A 138 -24.39 -9.77 -8.01
C LEU A 138 -25.58 -9.18 -8.78
N GLU A 139 -25.71 -7.85 -8.81
CA GLU A 139 -26.75 -7.17 -9.60
C GLU A 139 -26.61 -7.48 -11.10
N LEU A 140 -25.37 -7.51 -11.60
CA LEU A 140 -25.11 -7.86 -12.99
C LEU A 140 -25.42 -9.35 -13.28
N ALA A 141 -25.14 -10.24 -12.33
CA ALA A 141 -25.47 -11.66 -12.45
C ALA A 141 -26.99 -11.87 -12.47
N GLU A 142 -27.74 -11.16 -11.64
CA GLU A 142 -29.20 -11.20 -11.60
C GLU A 142 -29.80 -10.74 -12.93
N VAL A 143 -29.35 -9.58 -13.44
CA VAL A 143 -29.76 -9.07 -14.75
C VAL A 143 -29.42 -10.08 -15.83
N ASN A 144 -28.18 -10.58 -15.87
CA ASN A 144 -27.79 -11.56 -16.88
C ASN A 144 -28.63 -12.85 -16.81
N ASN A 145 -28.94 -13.34 -15.61
CA ASN A 145 -29.76 -14.53 -15.43
C ASN A 145 -31.21 -14.34 -15.93
N PHE A 146 -31.75 -13.12 -15.83
CA PHE A 146 -33.09 -12.82 -16.33
C PHE A 146 -33.14 -12.66 -17.87
N TRP A 147 -32.12 -12.03 -18.46
CA TRP A 147 -32.13 -11.68 -19.89
C TRP A 147 -31.39 -12.68 -20.78
N SER A 148 -30.46 -13.45 -20.23
CA SER A 148 -29.58 -14.34 -21.00
C SER A 148 -29.85 -15.80 -20.65
N SER A 149 -30.10 -16.60 -21.69
CA SER A 149 -30.12 -18.07 -21.58
C SER A 149 -28.72 -18.67 -21.39
N ASP A 150 -27.65 -17.84 -21.37
CA ASP A 150 -26.29 -18.28 -21.11
C ASP A 150 -25.95 -18.26 -19.60
N PHE A 151 -26.13 -19.42 -18.98
CA PHE A 151 -25.80 -19.68 -17.58
C PHE A 151 -24.30 -19.59 -17.28
N LYS A 152 -23.40 -19.73 -18.29
CA LYS A 152 -21.94 -19.66 -18.06
C LYS A 152 -21.53 -18.24 -17.66
N SER A 153 -22.12 -17.24 -18.30
CA SER A 153 -21.87 -15.83 -18.01
C SER A 153 -22.35 -15.47 -16.60
N SER A 154 -23.54 -15.93 -16.18
CA SER A 154 -24.04 -15.73 -14.81
C SER A 154 -23.14 -16.40 -13.77
N VAL A 155 -22.68 -17.63 -14.01
CA VAL A 155 -21.75 -18.32 -13.10
C VAL A 155 -20.42 -17.57 -12.99
N ALA A 156 -19.87 -17.04 -14.08
CA ALA A 156 -18.64 -16.26 -14.06
C ALA A 156 -18.78 -14.97 -13.24
N LEU A 157 -19.93 -14.29 -13.35
CA LEU A 157 -20.23 -13.08 -12.55
C LEU A 157 -20.34 -13.41 -11.05
N LEU A 158 -21.06 -14.48 -10.69
CA LEU A 158 -21.15 -14.94 -9.30
C LEU A 158 -19.78 -15.34 -8.72
N GLN A 159 -18.90 -15.95 -9.54
CA GLN A 159 -17.52 -16.25 -9.12
C GLN A 159 -16.69 -14.99 -8.88
N ASN A 160 -16.86 -13.94 -9.70
CA ASN A 160 -16.19 -12.66 -9.50
C ASN A 160 -16.70 -11.94 -8.24
N ALA A 161 -17.98 -12.07 -7.92
CA ALA A 161 -18.53 -11.63 -6.65
C ALA A 161 -17.89 -12.38 -5.46
N ASP A 162 -17.83 -13.72 -5.51
CA ASP A 162 -17.20 -14.52 -4.45
C ASP A 162 -15.71 -14.18 -4.24
N ASN A 163 -14.97 -13.96 -5.33
CA ASN A 163 -13.57 -13.55 -5.26
C ASN A 163 -13.41 -12.17 -4.58
N SER A 164 -14.28 -11.22 -4.89
CA SER A 164 -14.28 -9.88 -4.28
C SER A 164 -14.59 -9.95 -2.77
N LEU A 165 -15.51 -10.84 -2.37
CA LEU A 165 -15.86 -11.08 -0.97
C LEU A 165 -14.78 -11.86 -0.20
N LYS A 166 -14.04 -12.74 -0.87
CA LYS A 166 -12.93 -13.49 -0.30
C LYS A 166 -11.79 -12.57 0.16
N GLU A 167 -11.56 -11.46 -0.54
CA GLU A 167 -10.54 -10.46 -0.17
C GLU A 167 -10.87 -9.72 1.13
N LEU A 168 -12.15 -9.61 1.53
CA LEU A 168 -12.56 -8.94 2.77
C LEU A 168 -12.33 -9.78 4.04
N ASN A 169 -12.38 -11.11 3.94
CA ASN A 169 -12.08 -12.06 5.01
C ASN A 169 -12.79 -11.80 6.37
N ASP A 170 -14.03 -11.32 6.35
CA ASP A 170 -14.84 -10.96 7.53
C ASP A 170 -15.92 -12.05 7.82
N PRO A 171 -16.10 -12.53 9.07
CA PRO A 171 -17.09 -13.56 9.42
C PRO A 171 -18.54 -13.38 8.91
N PRO A 172 -19.18 -12.19 8.96
CA PRO A 172 -20.55 -12.00 8.45
C PRO A 172 -20.67 -12.23 6.93
N ILE A 173 -19.59 -12.05 6.17
CA ILE A 173 -19.58 -12.23 4.71
C ILE A 173 -19.62 -13.71 4.32
N LEU A 174 -19.23 -14.61 5.23
CA LEU A 174 -19.28 -16.06 4.97
C LEU A 174 -20.69 -16.56 4.66
N ALA A 175 -21.72 -15.98 5.28
CA ALA A 175 -23.10 -16.32 4.98
C ALA A 175 -23.49 -15.96 3.52
N ILE A 176 -23.01 -14.82 3.03
CA ILE A 176 -23.24 -14.38 1.65
C ILE A 176 -22.49 -15.30 0.68
N ARG A 177 -21.24 -15.66 0.99
CA ARG A 177 -20.46 -16.60 0.17
C ARG A 177 -21.09 -17.99 0.08
N GLN A 178 -21.68 -18.47 1.18
CA GLN A 178 -22.45 -19.73 1.18
C GLN A 178 -23.70 -19.63 0.29
N ALA A 179 -24.42 -18.51 0.33
CA ALA A 179 -25.57 -18.29 -0.54
C ALA A 179 -25.16 -18.27 -2.03
N ILE A 180 -24.08 -17.57 -2.37
CA ILE A 180 -23.53 -17.53 -3.73
C ILE A 180 -23.10 -18.95 -4.18
N ALA A 181 -22.41 -19.70 -3.32
CA ALA A 181 -21.98 -21.05 -3.65
C ALA A 181 -23.17 -22.00 -3.90
N LYS A 182 -24.24 -21.86 -3.11
CA LYS A 182 -25.49 -22.59 -3.32
C LYS A 182 -26.12 -22.24 -4.68
N GLU A 183 -26.21 -20.96 -5.01
CA GLU A 183 -26.79 -20.49 -6.26
C GLU A 183 -25.98 -20.94 -7.49
N ILE A 184 -24.64 -20.90 -7.41
CA ILE A 184 -23.76 -21.46 -8.45
C ILE A 184 -24.04 -22.96 -8.65
N SER A 185 -24.26 -23.71 -7.57
CA SER A 185 -24.57 -25.14 -7.66
C SER A 185 -25.94 -25.40 -8.27
N GLU A 186 -26.94 -24.57 -7.94
CA GLU A 186 -28.29 -24.64 -8.51
C GLU A 186 -28.24 -24.36 -10.02
N ILE A 187 -27.59 -23.28 -10.44
CA ILE A 187 -27.45 -22.92 -11.87
C ILE A 187 -26.69 -24.01 -12.64
N LYS A 188 -25.62 -24.58 -12.06
CA LYS A 188 -24.87 -25.67 -12.70
C LYS A 188 -25.63 -26.99 -12.80
N SER A 189 -26.65 -27.20 -11.98
CA SER A 189 -27.49 -28.39 -12.06
C SER A 189 -28.46 -28.35 -13.24
N ILE A 190 -28.68 -27.19 -13.84
CA ILE A 190 -29.55 -27.00 -14.99
C ILE A 190 -28.83 -27.56 -16.24
N PRO A 191 -29.41 -28.55 -16.95
CA PRO A 191 -28.83 -29.09 -18.16
C PRO A 191 -28.74 -28.01 -19.24
N GLN A 192 -27.54 -27.82 -19.80
CA GLN A 192 -27.29 -26.87 -20.88
C GLN A 192 -27.84 -27.43 -22.19
N ILE A 193 -28.63 -26.63 -22.91
CA ILE A 193 -29.14 -26.97 -24.24
C ILE A 193 -28.11 -26.49 -25.27
N ASP A 194 -27.60 -27.39 -26.11
CA ASP A 194 -26.68 -27.04 -27.20
C ASP A 194 -27.45 -26.44 -28.38
N THR A 195 -27.74 -25.14 -28.29
CA THR A 195 -28.44 -24.39 -29.35
C THR A 195 -27.66 -24.40 -30.66
N THR A 196 -26.33 -24.36 -30.60
CA THR A 196 -25.46 -24.37 -31.79
C THR A 196 -25.53 -25.72 -32.51
N GLY A 197 -25.51 -26.82 -31.77
CA GLY A 197 -25.69 -28.17 -32.30
C GLY A 197 -27.07 -28.36 -32.93
N ILE A 198 -28.13 -27.90 -32.27
CA ILE A 198 -29.50 -27.96 -32.80
C ILE A 198 -29.62 -27.13 -34.10
N LEU A 199 -29.10 -25.89 -34.12
CA LEU A 199 -29.09 -25.06 -35.34
C LEU A 199 -28.30 -25.72 -36.48
N SER A 200 -27.19 -26.38 -36.17
CA SER A 200 -26.38 -27.09 -37.16
C SER A 200 -27.14 -28.27 -37.75
N GLN A 201 -27.80 -29.07 -36.91
CA GLN A 201 -28.66 -30.18 -37.35
C GLN A 201 -29.82 -29.67 -38.22
N LEU A 202 -30.43 -28.55 -37.84
CA LEU A 202 -31.51 -27.91 -38.58
C LEU A 202 -31.06 -27.42 -39.97
N ASN A 203 -29.90 -26.76 -40.06
CA ASN A 203 -29.31 -26.36 -41.35
C ASN A 203 -28.98 -27.58 -42.25
N ALA A 204 -28.48 -28.66 -41.66
CA ALA A 204 -28.21 -29.90 -42.39
C ALA A 204 -29.51 -30.54 -42.92
N LEU A 205 -30.59 -30.49 -42.14
CA LEU A 205 -31.91 -30.96 -42.54
C LEU A 205 -32.49 -30.12 -43.68
N GLN A 206 -32.37 -28.79 -43.62
CA GLN A 206 -32.78 -27.88 -44.71
C GLN A 206 -32.10 -28.27 -46.03
N THR A 207 -30.79 -28.48 -45.99
CA THR A 207 -29.99 -28.88 -47.17
C THR A 207 -30.40 -30.25 -47.71
N SER A 208 -30.80 -31.16 -46.81
CA SER A 208 -31.25 -32.51 -47.17
C SER A 208 -32.64 -32.48 -47.82
N VAL A 209 -33.55 -31.64 -47.32
CA VAL A 209 -34.88 -31.42 -47.89
C VAL A 209 -34.80 -30.80 -49.29
N THR A 210 -33.87 -29.86 -49.53
CA THR A 210 -33.62 -29.31 -50.88
C THR A 210 -33.19 -30.38 -51.90
N LYS A 211 -32.50 -31.44 -51.45
CA LYS A 211 -32.03 -32.54 -52.31
C LYS A 211 -33.06 -33.67 -52.46
N LEU A 212 -34.17 -33.61 -51.74
CA LEU A 212 -35.16 -34.67 -51.73
C LEU A 212 -35.97 -34.66 -53.03
N LYS A 213 -35.70 -35.62 -53.90
CA LYS A 213 -36.49 -35.84 -55.12
C LYS A 213 -37.71 -36.67 -54.77
N ILE A 214 -38.90 -36.11 -54.96
CA ILE A 214 -40.15 -36.86 -54.85
C ILE A 214 -40.15 -37.86 -56.02
N ALA A 215 -40.30 -39.15 -55.71
CA ALA A 215 -40.23 -40.20 -56.71
C ALA A 215 -41.40 -40.07 -57.70
N THR A 216 -41.14 -39.46 -58.85
CA THR A 216 -42.09 -39.42 -59.97
C THR A 216 -42.06 -40.79 -60.63
N SER A 217 -43.05 -41.64 -60.36
CA SER A 217 -43.17 -42.95 -61.01
C SER A 217 -43.66 -42.78 -62.44
N ILE A 218 -42.81 -42.25 -63.31
CA ILE A 218 -43.04 -42.30 -64.75
C ILE A 218 -41.74 -42.78 -65.39
N ALA A 219 -41.40 -44.04 -65.11
CA ALA A 219 -40.43 -44.76 -65.91
C ALA A 219 -41.12 -45.14 -67.23
N ILE A 220 -41.12 -44.22 -68.20
CA ILE A 220 -41.52 -44.54 -69.56
C ILE A 220 -40.38 -45.34 -70.17
N THR A 221 -40.43 -46.67 -70.07
CA THR A 221 -39.55 -47.54 -70.84
C THR A 221 -39.86 -47.38 -72.33
N PRO A 222 -38.91 -46.95 -73.17
CA PRO A 222 -39.16 -46.85 -74.60
C PRO A 222 -39.35 -48.25 -75.18
N SER A 223 -40.54 -48.52 -75.70
CA SER A 223 -40.83 -49.77 -76.41
C SER A 223 -39.99 -49.82 -77.69
N LYS A 224 -39.18 -50.86 -77.80
CA LYS A 224 -38.29 -51.14 -78.93
C LYS A 224 -39.14 -51.42 -80.18
N THR A 225 -39.16 -50.50 -81.13
CA THR A 225 -39.68 -50.74 -82.48
C THR A 225 -38.78 -51.75 -83.18
N ALA A 226 -39.36 -52.87 -83.61
CA ALA A 226 -38.69 -53.85 -84.46
C ALA A 226 -39.00 -53.52 -85.93
N ASP A 227 -37.94 -53.27 -86.69
CA ASP A 227 -37.96 -53.07 -88.13
C ASP A 227 -37.78 -54.41 -88.89
N ASP A 228 -38.23 -54.37 -90.14
CA ASP A 228 -38.40 -55.35 -91.23
C ASP A 228 -37.49 -56.60 -91.36
N GLU A 229 -38.08 -57.78 -91.65
CA GLU A 229 -38.18 -58.39 -93.00
C GLU A 229 -38.70 -59.86 -92.99
N THR A 230 -39.68 -60.15 -93.86
CA THR A 230 -40.10 -61.48 -94.38
C THR A 230 -40.56 -62.60 -93.42
N SER A 231 -41.57 -62.34 -92.58
CA SER A 231 -42.30 -63.43 -91.88
C SER A 231 -43.76 -63.51 -92.36
N SER A 232 -44.18 -64.70 -92.79
CA SER A 232 -45.52 -65.01 -93.32
C SER A 232 -46.64 -64.40 -92.47
N TRP A 233 -47.69 -63.86 -93.11
CA TRP A 233 -48.82 -63.22 -92.43
C TRP A 233 -49.41 -64.06 -91.28
N ARG A 234 -49.37 -65.39 -91.42
CA ARG A 234 -49.79 -66.37 -90.40
C ARG A 234 -48.88 -66.38 -89.16
N ALA A 235 -47.57 -66.21 -89.34
CA ALA A 235 -46.63 -66.06 -88.24
C ALA A 235 -46.86 -64.73 -87.52
N ARG A 236 -47.08 -63.62 -88.25
CA ARG A 236 -47.44 -62.33 -87.65
C ARG A 236 -48.76 -62.38 -86.90
N MET A 237 -49.76 -63.12 -87.38
CA MET A 237 -51.07 -63.30 -86.72
C MET A 237 -50.95 -64.13 -85.43
N LYS A 238 -50.10 -65.16 -85.44
CA LYS A 238 -49.82 -65.96 -84.24
C LYS A 238 -48.99 -65.18 -83.22
N GLU A 239 -48.01 -64.42 -83.69
CA GLU A 239 -47.21 -63.52 -82.86
C GLU A 239 -48.08 -62.42 -82.25
N SER A 240 -48.97 -61.80 -83.03
CA SER A 240 -49.89 -60.77 -82.52
C SER A 240 -50.95 -61.34 -81.58
N ALA A 241 -51.47 -62.55 -81.81
CA ALA A 241 -52.34 -63.24 -80.84
C ALA A 241 -51.58 -63.56 -79.54
N HIS A 242 -50.29 -63.91 -79.64
CA HIS A 242 -49.45 -64.15 -78.47
C HIS A 242 -49.12 -62.85 -77.72
N LEU A 243 -48.79 -61.77 -78.43
CA LEU A 243 -48.60 -60.43 -77.87
C LEU A 243 -49.91 -59.91 -77.24
N PHE A 244 -51.07 -60.22 -77.81
CA PHE A 244 -52.37 -59.88 -77.21
C PHE A 244 -52.62 -60.62 -75.91
N SER A 245 -52.22 -61.90 -75.82
CA SER A 245 -52.28 -62.66 -74.57
C SER A 245 -51.33 -62.14 -73.49
N GLN A 246 -50.21 -61.53 -73.90
CA GLN A 246 -49.28 -60.83 -72.99
C GLN A 246 -49.75 -59.41 -72.62
N LEU A 247 -50.56 -58.75 -73.46
CA LEU A 247 -51.15 -57.44 -73.15
C LEU A 247 -52.31 -57.54 -72.16
N VAL A 248 -52.94 -58.70 -72.03
CA VAL A 248 -53.92 -58.97 -70.96
C VAL A 248 -53.15 -59.32 -69.68
N VAL A 249 -52.42 -58.33 -69.15
CA VAL A 249 -51.92 -58.39 -67.77
C VAL A 249 -53.09 -58.03 -66.87
N VAL A 250 -53.76 -59.04 -66.30
CA VAL A 250 -54.66 -58.84 -65.16
C VAL A 250 -53.77 -58.54 -63.95
N ARG A 251 -53.31 -57.29 -63.86
CA ARG A 251 -52.60 -56.81 -62.68
C ARG A 251 -53.64 -56.57 -61.59
N ARG A 252 -53.58 -57.38 -60.54
CA ARG A 252 -54.41 -57.20 -59.36
C ARG A 252 -53.71 -56.12 -58.53
N ASP A 253 -54.07 -54.86 -58.78
CA ASP A 253 -53.55 -53.70 -58.05
C ASP A 253 -54.14 -53.71 -56.63
N ASN A 254 -53.55 -54.52 -55.75
CA ASN A 254 -53.83 -54.52 -54.31
C ASN A 254 -52.83 -53.64 -53.54
N GLU A 255 -52.14 -52.75 -54.26
CA GLU A 255 -51.39 -51.64 -53.67
C GLU A 255 -52.24 -50.38 -53.81
N GLU A 256 -52.46 -49.66 -52.71
CA GLU A 256 -53.08 -48.34 -52.73
C GLU A 256 -52.38 -47.48 -53.79
N ILE A 257 -53.11 -47.15 -54.85
CA ILE A 257 -52.63 -46.25 -55.90
C ILE A 257 -52.36 -44.92 -55.22
N LYS A 258 -51.11 -44.68 -54.82
CA LYS A 258 -50.70 -43.41 -54.24
C LYS A 258 -50.94 -42.36 -55.31
N PRO A 259 -51.88 -41.42 -55.09
CA PRO A 259 -52.19 -40.40 -56.07
C PRO A 259 -50.89 -39.66 -56.37
N LEU A 260 -50.53 -39.60 -57.65
CA LEU A 260 -49.40 -38.79 -58.08
C LEU A 260 -49.73 -37.34 -57.73
N LEU A 261 -49.01 -36.79 -56.74
CA LEU A 261 -49.12 -35.37 -56.41
C LEU A 261 -48.83 -34.58 -57.68
N SER A 262 -49.70 -33.63 -58.02
CA SER A 262 -49.43 -32.71 -59.13
C SER A 262 -48.10 -31.99 -58.88
N PRO A 263 -47.29 -31.69 -59.91
CA PRO A 263 -46.01 -31.01 -59.75
C PRO A 263 -46.11 -29.70 -58.94
N LEU A 264 -47.25 -29.00 -59.05
CA LEU A 264 -47.56 -27.81 -58.26
C LEU A 264 -47.68 -28.12 -56.77
N TYR A 265 -48.44 -29.16 -56.40
CA TYR A 265 -48.63 -29.54 -55.01
C TYR A 265 -47.32 -30.03 -54.37
N GLN A 266 -46.44 -30.66 -55.15
CA GLN A 266 -45.10 -31.06 -54.72
C GLN A 266 -44.21 -29.84 -54.35
N SER A 267 -44.22 -28.80 -55.20
CA SER A 267 -43.46 -27.57 -54.92
C SER A 267 -44.00 -26.84 -53.69
N LEU A 268 -45.32 -26.81 -53.50
CA LEU A 268 -45.94 -26.19 -52.33
C LEU A 268 -45.56 -26.93 -51.02
N LEU A 269 -45.54 -28.27 -51.06
CA LEU A 269 -45.14 -29.09 -49.92
C LEU A 269 -43.69 -28.82 -49.53
N HIS A 270 -42.80 -28.71 -50.52
CA HIS A 270 -41.39 -28.39 -50.32
C HIS A 270 -41.20 -27.02 -49.67
N GLU A 271 -41.87 -26.00 -50.19
CA GLU A 271 -41.84 -24.64 -49.65
C GLU A 271 -42.36 -24.60 -48.20
N THR A 272 -43.47 -25.30 -47.94
CA THR A 272 -44.05 -25.37 -46.59
C THR A 272 -43.08 -26.02 -45.60
N ILE A 273 -42.39 -27.08 -45.99
CA ILE A 273 -41.39 -27.72 -45.13
C ILE A 273 -40.23 -26.77 -44.85
N ILE A 274 -39.74 -26.04 -45.86
CA ILE A 274 -38.66 -25.06 -45.69
C ILE A 274 -39.07 -23.94 -44.72
N ILE A 275 -40.27 -23.37 -44.90
CA ILE A 275 -40.80 -22.30 -44.04
C ILE A 275 -40.91 -22.78 -42.59
N ASN A 276 -41.50 -23.96 -42.35
CA ASN A 276 -41.61 -24.53 -41.00
C ASN A 276 -40.22 -24.75 -40.36
N LEU A 277 -39.22 -25.13 -41.16
CA LEU A 277 -37.86 -25.34 -40.69
C LEU A 277 -37.16 -24.02 -40.33
N GLN A 278 -37.45 -22.95 -41.08
CA GLN A 278 -36.96 -21.61 -40.81
C GLN A 278 -37.62 -21.01 -39.54
N GLU A 279 -38.92 -21.23 -39.36
CA GLU A 279 -39.62 -20.84 -38.12
C GLU A 279 -39.01 -21.55 -36.90
N ALA A 280 -38.74 -22.85 -37.01
CA ALA A 280 -38.04 -23.59 -35.97
C ALA A 280 -36.63 -23.05 -35.70
N GLN A 281 -35.93 -22.51 -36.72
CA GLN A 281 -34.60 -21.91 -36.56
C GLN A 281 -34.64 -20.60 -35.79
N TRP A 282 -35.70 -19.81 -35.96
CA TRP A 282 -35.88 -18.52 -35.27
C TRP A 282 -36.40 -18.67 -33.84
N ALA A 283 -37.02 -19.81 -33.52
CA ALA A 283 -37.54 -20.11 -32.19
C ALA A 283 -36.49 -20.62 -31.20
N VAL A 284 -35.29 -21.00 -31.69
CA VAL A 284 -34.14 -21.47 -30.89
C VAL A 284 -33.23 -20.29 -30.56
#